data_AF-A0A094IIB2-F1
#
_entry.id   AF-A0A094IIB2-F1
#
_cell.length_a   1.000
_cell.length_b   1.000
_cell.length_c   1.000
_cell.angle_alpha   90.00
_cell.angle_beta   90.00
_cell.angle_gamma   90.00
#
_symmetry.space_group_name_H-M   'P 1'
#
loop_
_entity.id
_entity.type
_entity.pdbx_description
1 polymer ?
#
loop_
_entity_poly.entity_id
_entity_poly.type
_entity_poly.pdbx_seq_one_letter_code
_entity_poly.pdbx_strand_id
1 'polypeptide(L)'
;MNREKLIKAIENDKSTIDERERSIKNSSYVKGYEGGYIAIILIILIRSFNSDTFLHDLGMVISGQAIFMCYYLYKSGRNRRLNFSLIIFVSILFIIFTYGTLNHYAII
;
A
#
# COMPACT_ATOMS: atom_id res chain seq x y z
N MET A 1 20.91 -40.17 1.50
CA MET A 1 20.11 -39.22 2.30
C MET A 1 18.68 -39.76 2.39
N ASN A 2 18.15 -40.01 3.59
CA ASN A 2 16.89 -40.72 3.78
C ASN A 2 15.69 -39.83 3.39
N ARG A 3 14.71 -40.35 2.63
CA ARG A 3 13.60 -39.59 2.03
C ARG A 3 12.83 -38.74 3.05
N GLU A 4 12.66 -39.27 4.26
CA GLU A 4 12.00 -38.58 5.38
C GLU A 4 12.77 -37.36 5.89
N LYS A 5 14.11 -37.39 5.88
CA LYS A 5 14.94 -36.21 6.24
C LYS A 5 14.80 -35.10 5.19
N LEU A 6 14.60 -35.48 3.93
CA LEU A 6 14.44 -34.55 2.81
C LEU A 6 13.08 -33.84 2.87
N ILE A 7 12.02 -34.59 3.20
CA ILE A 7 10.68 -34.03 3.39
C ILE A 7 10.65 -33.07 4.59
N LYS A 8 11.21 -33.47 5.73
CA LYS A 8 11.30 -32.59 6.91
C LYS A 8 12.12 -31.33 6.68
N ALA A 9 13.20 -31.41 5.91
CA ALA A 9 13.99 -30.24 5.52
C ALA A 9 13.16 -29.28 4.66
N ILE A 10 12.41 -29.80 3.69
CA ILE A 10 11.52 -28.99 2.83
C ILE A 10 10.37 -28.36 3.64
N GLU A 11 9.77 -29.09 4.58
CA GLU A 11 8.70 -28.57 5.44
C GLU A 11 9.19 -27.45 6.37
N ASN A 12 10.35 -27.64 7.01
CA ASN A 12 10.94 -26.60 7.85
C ASN A 12 11.28 -25.34 7.04
N ASP A 13 11.84 -25.51 5.83
CA ASP A 13 12.16 -24.37 4.96
C ASP A 13 10.89 -23.61 4.53
N LYS A 14 9.81 -24.33 4.21
CA LYS A 14 8.50 -23.72 3.90
C LYS A 14 7.92 -22.96 5.09
N SER A 15 7.95 -23.54 6.29
CA SER A 15 7.44 -22.86 7.49
C SER A 15 8.18 -21.54 7.78
N THR A 16 9.49 -21.54 7.56
CA THR A 16 10.34 -20.35 7.75
C THR A 16 10.05 -19.28 6.69
N ILE A 17 9.76 -19.70 5.45
CA ILE A 17 9.35 -18.80 4.36
C ILE A 17 7.99 -18.16 4.68
N ASP A 18 7.02 -18.94 5.16
CA ASP A 18 5.69 -18.44 5.50
C ASP A 18 5.72 -17.43 6.64
N GLU A 19 6.52 -17.67 7.69
CA GLU A 19 6.72 -16.71 8.79
C GLU A 19 7.34 -15.39 8.29
N ARG A 20 8.32 -15.48 7.38
CA ARG A 20 8.96 -14.31 6.79
C ARG A 20 7.98 -13.51 5.92
N GLU A 21 7.18 -14.17 5.09
CA GLU A 21 6.17 -13.49 4.27
C GLU A 21 5.10 -12.82 5.14
N ARG A 22 4.68 -13.48 6.22
CA ARG A 22 3.74 -12.92 7.20
C ARG A 22 4.30 -11.68 7.89
N SER A 23 5.57 -11.72 8.30
CA SER A 23 6.26 -10.56 8.89
C SER A 23 6.38 -9.38 7.92
N ILE A 24 6.73 -9.65 6.66
CA ILE A 24 6.79 -8.63 5.60
C ILE A 24 5.40 -8.02 5.37
N LYS A 25 4.35 -8.84 5.34
CA LYS A 25 2.97 -8.38 5.17
C LYS A 25 2.50 -7.52 6.36
N ASN A 26 2.78 -7.93 7.59
CA ASN A 26 2.45 -7.12 8.77
C ASN A 26 3.17 -5.77 8.75
N SER A 27 4.45 -5.78 8.38
CA SER A 27 5.24 -4.54 8.25
C SER A 27 4.72 -3.65 7.11
N SER A 28 4.21 -4.23 6.03
CA SER A 28 3.63 -3.44 4.93
C SER A 28 2.37 -2.71 5.38
N TYR A 29 1.51 -3.33 6.20
CA TYR A 29 0.34 -2.64 6.79
C TYR A 29 0.75 -1.44 7.65
N VAL A 30 1.83 -1.55 8.44
CA VAL A 30 2.37 -0.43 9.22
C VAL A 30 2.76 0.73 8.30
N LYS A 31 3.45 0.44 7.19
CA LYS A 31 3.76 1.44 6.16
C LYS A 31 2.52 1.98 5.45
N GLY A 32 1.50 1.16 5.29
CA GLY A 32 0.18 1.61 4.84
C GLY A 32 -0.39 2.71 5.72
N TYR A 33 -0.39 2.53 7.04
CA TYR A 33 -0.87 3.57 7.96
C TYR A 33 -0.11 4.90 7.79
N GLU A 34 1.22 4.87 7.60
CA GLU A 34 2.02 6.07 7.30
C GLU A 34 1.51 6.80 6.04
N GLY A 35 1.25 6.05 4.95
CA GLY A 35 0.67 6.61 3.72
C GLY A 35 -0.73 7.20 3.93
N GLY A 36 -1.52 6.58 4.79
CA GLY A 36 -2.84 7.08 5.19
C GLY A 36 -2.76 8.41 5.94
N TYR A 37 -1.83 8.52 6.90
CA TYR A 37 -1.62 9.78 7.62
C TYR A 37 -1.20 10.92 6.69
N ILE A 38 -0.32 10.65 5.72
CA ILE A 38 0.10 11.65 4.73
C ILE A 38 -1.11 12.12 3.91
N ALA A 39 -1.94 11.20 3.42
CA ALA A 39 -3.14 11.55 2.66
C ALA A 39 -4.16 12.34 3.50
N ILE A 40 -4.32 12.01 4.80
CA ILE A 40 -5.17 12.78 5.72
C ILE A 40 -4.64 14.20 5.91
N ILE A 41 -3.33 14.39 6.09
CA ILE A 41 -2.72 15.73 6.18
C ILE A 41 -2.99 16.52 4.90
N LEU A 42 -2.82 15.90 3.74
CA LEU A 42 -3.15 16.50 2.44
C LEU A 42 -4.61 16.93 2.36
N ILE A 43 -5.54 16.07 2.79
CA ILE A 43 -6.97 16.39 2.86
C ILE A 43 -7.21 17.58 3.78
N ILE A 44 -6.61 17.62 4.98
CA ILE A 44 -6.78 18.74 5.91
C ILE A 44 -6.31 20.05 5.29
N LEU A 45 -5.18 20.04 4.58
CA LEU A 45 -4.65 21.21 3.86
C LEU A 45 -5.56 21.65 2.70
N ILE A 46 -6.24 20.71 2.04
CA ILE A 46 -7.17 21.00 0.94
C ILE A 46 -8.54 21.44 1.49
N ARG A 47 -9.03 20.80 2.56
CA ARG A 47 -10.34 21.02 3.19
C ARG A 47 -10.41 22.25 4.08
N SER A 48 -9.29 22.93 4.37
CA SER A 48 -9.35 24.24 5.01
C SER A 48 -10.13 25.28 4.19
N PHE A 49 -10.54 24.96 2.95
CA PHE A 49 -11.17 25.89 2.02
C PHE A 49 -12.63 25.55 1.62
N ASN A 50 -13.19 24.36 1.91
CA ASN A 50 -14.64 24.06 1.71
C ASN A 50 -15.05 22.70 2.35
N SER A 51 -16.35 22.38 2.42
CA SER A 51 -16.85 21.23 3.18
C SER A 51 -17.28 19.99 2.39
N ASP A 52 -17.33 20.01 1.05
CA ASP A 52 -18.10 18.98 0.32
C ASP A 52 -17.31 17.91 -0.46
N THR A 53 -17.91 16.71 -0.45
CA THR A 53 -17.51 15.40 -1.02
C THR A 53 -16.42 14.61 -0.29
N PHE A 54 -16.87 13.68 0.55
CA PHE A 54 -16.06 12.69 1.28
C PHE A 54 -15.47 11.57 0.41
N LEU A 55 -16.02 11.32 -0.79
CA LEU A 55 -15.64 10.16 -1.61
C LEU A 55 -14.24 10.28 -2.23
N HIS A 56 -13.89 11.47 -2.76
CA HIS A 56 -12.58 11.70 -3.36
C HIS A 56 -11.48 11.73 -2.30
N ASP A 57 -11.78 12.30 -1.13
CA ASP A 57 -10.93 12.25 0.05
C ASP A 57 -10.66 10.81 0.50
N LEU A 58 -11.72 10.01 0.64
CA LEU A 58 -11.59 8.60 1.00
C LEU A 58 -10.76 7.83 -0.03
N GLY A 59 -11.00 8.09 -1.32
CA GLY A 59 -10.23 7.52 -2.44
C GLY A 59 -8.75 7.90 -2.38
N MET A 60 -8.43 9.15 -2.04
CA MET A 60 -7.06 9.63 -1.85
C MET A 60 -6.39 8.97 -0.64
N VAL A 61 -7.07 8.80 0.49
CA VAL A 61 -6.53 8.08 1.67
C VAL A 61 -6.23 6.63 1.34
N ILE A 62 -7.21 5.90 0.79
CA ILE A 62 -7.05 4.47 0.49
C ILE A 62 -5.93 4.27 -0.54
N SER A 63 -5.87 5.12 -1.57
CA SER A 63 -4.82 5.04 -2.59
C SER A 63 -3.45 5.39 -2.02
N GLY A 64 -3.35 6.39 -1.14
CA GLY A 64 -2.11 6.75 -0.44
C GLY A 64 -1.59 5.62 0.45
N GLN A 65 -2.47 4.97 1.23
CA GLN A 65 -2.12 3.78 2.02
C GLN A 65 -1.60 2.66 1.11
N ALA A 66 -2.32 2.36 0.03
CA ALA A 66 -1.98 1.28 -0.88
C ALA A 66 -0.64 1.52 -1.62
N ILE A 67 -0.29 2.76 -1.97
CA ILE A 67 1.04 3.10 -2.55
C ILE A 67 2.16 2.71 -1.59
N PHE A 68 2.07 3.13 -0.32
CA PHE A 68 3.12 2.86 0.67
C PHE A 68 3.22 1.37 1.01
N MET A 69 2.08 0.67 1.09
CA MET A 69 2.06 -0.79 1.25
C MET A 69 2.75 -1.49 0.08
N CYS A 70 2.39 -1.14 -1.16
CA CYS A 70 2.96 -1.75 -2.36
C CYS A 70 4.44 -1.41 -2.51
N TYR A 71 4.87 -0.20 -2.15
CA TYR A 71 6.26 0.21 -2.13
C TYR A 71 7.09 -0.62 -1.14
N TYR A 72 6.57 -0.83 0.08
CA TYR A 72 7.25 -1.69 1.04
C TYR A 72 7.34 -3.14 0.55
N LEU A 73 6.25 -3.68 -0.01
CA LEU A 73 6.24 -5.03 -0.60
C LEU A 73 7.18 -5.14 -1.82
N TYR A 74 7.34 -4.07 -2.60
CA TYR A 74 8.32 -4.02 -3.68
C TYR A 74 9.76 -4.10 -3.16
N LYS A 75 10.08 -3.37 -2.09
CA LYS A 75 11.42 -3.37 -1.49
C LYS A 75 11.76 -4.70 -0.81
N SER A 76 10.81 -5.23 -0.04
CA SER A 76 11.02 -6.33 0.91
C SER A 76 10.52 -7.69 0.43
N GLY A 77 9.60 -7.73 -0.54
CA GLY A 77 8.96 -8.95 -1.03
C GLY A 77 9.65 -9.58 -2.23
N ARG A 78 9.32 -10.85 -2.51
CA ARG A 78 9.88 -11.64 -3.62
C ARG A 78 9.32 -11.23 -4.99
N ASN A 79 8.03 -10.87 -5.04
CA ASN A 79 7.30 -10.56 -6.27
C ASN A 79 7.43 -9.08 -6.70
N ARG A 80 8.66 -8.60 -6.88
CA ARG A 80 8.94 -7.18 -7.17
C ARG A 80 8.23 -6.64 -8.40
N ARG A 81 8.16 -7.41 -9.50
CA ARG A 81 7.50 -6.96 -10.74
C ARG A 81 6.00 -6.68 -10.54
N LEU A 82 5.29 -7.59 -9.86
CA LEU A 82 3.87 -7.42 -9.54
C LEU A 82 3.65 -6.20 -8.64
N ASN A 83 4.46 -6.08 -7.58
CA ASN A 83 4.37 -4.96 -6.64
C ASN A 83 4.65 -3.62 -7.33
N PHE A 84 5.59 -3.58 -8.28
CA PHE A 84 5.86 -2.38 -9.08
C PHE A 84 4.68 -1.99 -9.96
N SER A 85 4.05 -2.94 -10.66
CA SER A 85 2.84 -2.68 -11.45
C SER A 85 1.70 -2.15 -10.59
N LEU A 86 1.53 -2.69 -9.38
CA LEU A 86 0.54 -2.20 -8.41
C LEU A 86 0.86 -0.76 -7.94
N ILE A 87 2.12 -0.43 -7.68
CA ILE A 87 2.53 0.95 -7.34
C ILE A 87 2.10 1.92 -8.44
N ILE A 88 2.40 1.61 -9.71
CA ILE A 88 2.03 2.47 -10.84
C ILE A 88 0.52 2.64 -10.92
N PHE A 89 -0.22 1.52 -10.87
CA PHE A 89 -1.68 1.53 -10.96
C PHE A 89 -2.32 2.37 -9.86
N VAL A 90 -1.93 2.16 -8.60
CA VAL A 90 -2.49 2.89 -7.46
C VAL A 90 -2.04 4.35 -7.46
N SER A 91 -0.84 4.66 -7.96
CA SER A 91 -0.38 6.06 -8.13
C SER A 91 -1.25 6.82 -9.13
N ILE A 92 -1.67 6.18 -10.23
CA ILE A 92 -2.60 6.77 -11.19
C ILE A 92 -3.95 7.06 -10.52
N LEU A 93 -4.49 6.10 -9.74
CA LEU A 93 -5.73 6.31 -8.98
C LEU A 93 -5.60 7.46 -7.98
N PHE A 94 -4.48 7.53 -7.25
CA PHE A 94 -4.21 8.63 -6.32
C PHE A 94 -4.23 9.99 -7.03
N ILE A 95 -3.61 10.10 -8.21
CA ILE A 95 -3.63 11.33 -9.00
C ILE A 95 -5.06 11.67 -9.44
N ILE A 96 -5.86 10.69 -9.88
CA ILE A 96 -7.26 10.90 -10.27
C ILE A 96 -8.09 11.42 -9.09
N PHE A 97 -7.98 10.80 -7.91
CA PHE A 97 -8.70 11.25 -6.72
C PHE A 97 -8.21 12.62 -6.24
N THR A 98 -6.91 12.87 -6.29
CA THR A 98 -6.33 14.18 -5.95
C THR A 98 -6.85 15.26 -6.89
N TYR A 99 -6.85 15.01 -8.21
CA TYR A 99 -7.39 15.93 -9.20
C TYR A 99 -8.89 16.17 -9.01
N GLY A 100 -9.67 15.11 -8.78
CA GLY A 100 -11.10 15.21 -8.48
C GLY A 100 -11.36 16.04 -7.22
N THR A 101 -10.52 15.88 -6.20
CA THR A 101 -10.53 16.72 -5.00
C THR A 101 -10.26 18.17 -5.42
N LEU A 102 -9.10 18.49 -5.98
CA LEU A 102 -8.73 19.87 -6.34
C LEU A 102 -9.78 20.61 -7.22
N ASN A 103 -10.35 19.91 -8.22
CA ASN A 103 -11.37 20.45 -9.12
C ASN A 103 -12.70 20.71 -8.39
N HIS A 104 -13.11 19.81 -7.48
CA HIS A 104 -14.31 20.02 -6.66
C HIS A 104 -14.15 21.19 -5.68
N TYR A 105 -12.93 21.42 -5.18
CA TYR A 105 -12.62 22.54 -4.30
C TYR A 105 -12.32 23.85 -5.06
N ALA A 106 -12.45 23.88 -6.39
CA ALA A 106 -12.15 25.03 -7.24
C ALA A 106 -10.75 25.64 -6.99
N ILE A 107 -9.80 24.82 -6.53
CA ILE A 107 -8.39 25.20 -6.38
C ILE A 107 -7.73 25.30 -7.76
N ILE A 108 -8.28 24.60 -8.75
CA ILE A 108 -7.94 24.62 -10.18
C ILE A 108 -9.23 24.82 -10.97
#